data_AF-A0A811UAR5-F1
#
_entry.id   AF-A0A811UAR5-F1
#
_cell.length_a   1.000
_cell.length_b   1.000
_cell.length_c   1.000
_cell.angle_alpha   90.00
_cell.angle_beta   90.00
_cell.angle_gamma   90.00
#
_symmetry.space_group_name_H-M   'P 1'
#
loop_
_entity.id
_entity.type
_entity.pdbx_description
1 polymer ?
#
loop_
_entity_poly.entity_id
_entity_poly.type
_entity_poly.pdbx_seq_one_letter_code
_entity_poly.pdbx_strand_id
1 'polypeptide(L)'
;MSTKLRLFEKIPRLLPTPVADNDDSPDAAFSGYAQDVFLEHCQKLLEKFRYPWEMMPLMYVILKDAGADIEEASRRIEEGQHVVNEYSRQHNLNIFDGGELRSTTRQCG
;
A
#
# COMPACT_ATOMS: atom_id res chain seq x y z
N MET A 1 4.61 -24.50 -4.41
CA MET A 1 5.23 -23.26 -4.95
C MET A 1 4.60 -22.07 -4.23
N SER A 2 5.36 -21.43 -3.35
CA SER A 2 4.86 -20.33 -2.52
C SER A 2 4.46 -19.16 -3.42
N THR A 3 3.19 -18.77 -3.38
CA THR A 3 2.65 -17.67 -4.18
C THR A 3 3.48 -16.38 -4.02
N LYS A 4 4.08 -16.21 -2.83
CA LYS A 4 5.08 -15.19 -2.46
C LYS A 4 6.20 -15.00 -3.51
N LEU A 5 6.70 -16.08 -4.13
CA LEU A 5 7.78 -16.01 -5.13
C LEU A 5 7.27 -15.52 -6.50
N ARG A 6 6.00 -15.80 -6.84
CA ARG A 6 5.44 -15.43 -8.15
C ARG A 6 5.08 -13.95 -8.27
N LEU A 7 4.72 -13.24 -7.19
CA LEU A 7 4.63 -11.76 -7.27
C LEU A 7 6.01 -11.13 -7.35
N PHE A 8 6.97 -11.63 -6.56
CA PHE A 8 8.31 -11.06 -6.55
C PHE A 8 8.95 -11.08 -7.95
N GLU A 9 8.61 -12.08 -8.76
CA GLU A 9 9.03 -12.21 -10.16
C GLU A 9 8.21 -11.34 -11.14
N LYS A 10 6.99 -10.93 -10.76
CA LYS A 10 6.01 -10.25 -11.62
C LYS A 10 5.84 -8.75 -11.33
N ILE A 11 6.37 -8.28 -10.20
CA ILE A 11 6.70 -6.86 -10.02
C ILE A 11 7.75 -6.57 -11.11
N PRO A 12 7.47 -5.65 -12.05
CA PRO A 12 8.42 -5.35 -13.11
C PRO A 12 9.75 -5.03 -12.47
N ARG A 13 10.81 -5.67 -13.00
CA ARG A 13 12.20 -5.39 -12.66
C ARG A 13 12.48 -3.91 -12.90
N LEU A 14 12.13 -3.06 -11.93
CA LEU A 14 12.77 -1.79 -11.65
C LEU A 14 14.01 -2.04 -10.76
N LEU A 15 14.60 -3.24 -10.87
CA LEU A 15 16.03 -3.36 -10.66
C LEU A 15 16.65 -2.46 -11.74
N PRO A 16 17.50 -1.47 -11.37
CA PRO A 16 18.48 -1.03 -12.34
C PRO A 16 19.17 -2.31 -12.82
N THR A 17 19.06 -2.61 -14.12
CA THR A 17 19.96 -3.59 -14.72
C THR A 17 21.36 -3.17 -14.27
N PRO A 18 22.20 -4.08 -13.74
CA PRO A 18 23.61 -3.76 -13.61
C PRO A 18 24.05 -3.43 -15.03
N VAL A 19 24.15 -2.13 -15.30
CA VAL A 19 24.66 -1.62 -16.55
C VAL A 19 26.07 -2.18 -16.55
N ALA A 20 26.33 -3.09 -17.48
CA ALA A 20 27.65 -3.69 -17.66
C ALA A 20 28.56 -2.63 -18.29
N ASP A 21 28.73 -1.52 -17.60
CA ASP A 21 29.73 -0.52 -17.87
C ASP A 21 30.73 -0.61 -16.73
N ASN A 22 31.94 -1.00 -17.12
CA ASN A 22 33.08 -1.30 -16.26
C ASN A 22 33.60 -0.03 -15.57
N ASP A 23 32.82 0.55 -14.67
CA ASP A 23 33.23 1.68 -13.85
C ASP A 23 33.08 1.32 -12.37
N ASP A 24 34.23 1.17 -11.70
CA ASP A 24 34.42 0.87 -10.29
C ASP A 24 33.92 2.04 -9.43
N SER A 25 32.60 2.24 -9.35
CA SER A 25 31.98 3.28 -8.51
C SER A 25 31.32 2.64 -7.28
N PRO A 26 31.73 2.99 -6.04
CA PRO A 26 31.22 2.38 -4.81
C PRO A 26 29.72 2.66 -4.52
N ASP A 27 29.07 3.52 -5.30
CA ASP A 27 27.67 3.93 -5.13
C ASP A 27 26.64 2.85 -5.52
N ALA A 28 27.00 1.88 -6.36
CA ALA A 28 26.06 0.86 -6.84
C ALA A 28 25.64 -0.13 -5.74
N ALA A 29 26.53 -0.42 -4.77
CA ALA A 29 26.19 -1.24 -3.60
C ALA A 29 25.20 -0.51 -2.69
N PHE A 30 25.35 0.79 -2.49
CA PHE A 30 24.49 1.62 -1.64
C PHE A 30 23.03 1.65 -2.16
N SER A 31 22.85 1.65 -3.48
CA SER A 31 21.52 1.59 -4.10
C SER A 31 20.80 0.26 -3.89
N GLY A 32 21.52 -0.87 -3.81
CA GLY A 32 20.92 -2.18 -3.54
C GLY A 32 20.42 -2.30 -2.10
N TYR A 33 21.22 -1.84 -1.13
CA TYR A 33 20.83 -1.81 0.28
C TYR A 33 19.63 -0.88 0.53
N ALA A 34 19.59 0.28 -0.14
CA ALA A 34 18.45 1.20 -0.04
C ALA A 34 17.14 0.57 -0.54
N GLN A 35 17.21 -0.29 -1.56
CA GLN A 35 16.04 -0.99 -2.10
C GLN A 35 15.56 -2.12 -1.20
N ASP A 36 16.46 -2.87 -0.57
CA ASP A 36 16.10 -3.89 0.42
C ASP A 36 15.44 -3.27 1.66
N VAL A 37 15.98 -2.16 2.16
CA VAL A 37 15.38 -1.38 3.26
C VAL A 37 14.00 -0.86 2.88
N PHE A 38 13.81 -0.41 1.64
CA PHE A 38 12.51 0.03 1.14
C PHE A 38 11.49 -1.11 1.07
N LEU A 39 11.89 -2.31 0.63
CA LEU A 39 11.02 -3.49 0.60
C LEU A 39 10.65 -3.95 2.01
N GLU A 40 11.57 -3.86 2.98
CA GLU A 40 11.24 -4.10 4.40
C GLU A 40 10.19 -3.12 4.91
N HIS A 41 10.28 -1.85 4.53
CA HIS A 41 9.29 -0.83 4.88
C HIS A 41 7.92 -1.13 4.25
N CYS A 42 7.90 -1.56 2.97
CA CYS A 42 6.68 -2.01 2.31
C CYS A 42 6.05 -3.20 3.05
N GLN A 43 6.86 -4.17 3.48
CA GLN A 43 6.38 -5.34 4.21
C GLN A 43 5.82 -4.95 5.57
N LYS A 44 6.50 -4.10 6.34
CA LYS A 44 6.00 -3.59 7.64
C LYS A 44 4.64 -2.90 7.48
N LEU A 45 4.50 -2.08 6.43
CA LEU A 45 3.26 -1.38 6.13
C LEU A 45 2.15 -2.37 5.74
N LEU A 46 2.47 -3.38 4.92
CA LEU A 46 1.54 -4.45 4.54
C LEU A 46 1.04 -5.24 5.77
N GLU A 47 1.93 -5.60 6.68
CA GLU A 47 1.62 -6.32 7.91
C GLU A 47 0.78 -5.46 8.86
N LYS A 48 1.07 -4.16 8.98
CA LYS A 48 0.30 -3.20 9.79
C LYS A 48 -1.17 -3.17 9.38
N PHE A 49 -1.46 -3.12 8.08
CA PHE A 49 -2.83 -3.09 7.56
C PHE A 49 -3.43 -4.48 7.32
N ARG A 50 -2.72 -5.56 7.68
CA ARG A 50 -3.15 -6.95 7.49
C ARG A 50 -3.55 -7.26 6.04
N TYR A 51 -2.88 -6.64 5.08
CA TYR A 51 -3.14 -6.88 3.67
C TYR A 51 -2.46 -8.17 3.18
N PRO A 52 -3.05 -8.87 2.20
CA PRO A 52 -2.38 -9.99 1.56
C PRO A 52 -1.16 -9.51 0.76
N TRP A 53 -0.17 -10.38 0.63
CA TRP A 53 1.07 -10.13 -0.14
C TRP A 53 0.81 -9.71 -1.59
N GLU A 54 -0.35 -10.05 -2.18
CA GLU A 54 -0.77 -9.63 -3.52
C GLU A 54 -0.88 -8.10 -3.67
N MET A 55 -1.04 -7.38 -2.56
CA MET A 55 -1.12 -5.91 -2.51
C MET A 55 0.26 -5.25 -2.35
N MET A 56 1.36 -6.01 -2.27
CA MET A 56 2.73 -5.49 -2.24
C MET A 56 3.03 -4.41 -3.30
N PRO A 57 2.65 -4.56 -4.59
CA PRO A 57 2.88 -3.51 -5.58
C PRO A 57 2.15 -2.20 -5.26
N LEU A 58 0.96 -2.25 -4.65
CA LEU A 58 0.26 -1.05 -4.20
C LEU A 58 1.01 -0.40 -3.04
N MET A 59 1.50 -1.21 -2.10
CA MET A 59 2.26 -0.70 -0.97
C MET A 59 3.57 -0.04 -1.39
N TYR A 60 4.23 -0.61 -2.40
CA TYR A 60 5.42 -0.04 -3.03
C TYR A 60 5.15 1.35 -3.62
N VAL A 61 4.06 1.52 -4.37
CA VAL A 61 3.71 2.82 -4.98
C VAL A 61 3.37 3.86 -3.91
N ILE A 62 2.55 3.49 -2.91
CA ILE A 62 2.16 4.40 -1.82
C ILE A 62 3.39 4.86 -1.03
N LEU A 63 4.28 3.93 -0.69
CA LEU A 63 5.49 4.25 0.06
C LEU A 63 6.46 5.09 -0.79
N LYS A 64 6.50 4.85 -2.10
CA LYS A 64 7.33 5.63 -3.04
C LYS A 64 6.83 7.08 -3.12
N ASP A 65 5.52 7.27 -3.24
CA ASP A 65 4.90 8.59 -3.25
C ASP A 65 5.03 9.30 -1.89
N ALA A 66 5.11 8.55 -0.80
CA ALA A 66 5.40 9.05 0.54
C ALA A 66 6.89 9.32 0.81
N GLY A 67 7.77 9.16 -0.18
CA GLY A 67 9.21 9.42 0.00
C GLY A 67 9.89 8.44 0.96
N ALA A 68 9.45 7.18 0.96
CA ALA A 68 9.90 6.12 1.88
C ALA A 68 9.51 6.31 3.37
N ASP A 69 8.58 7.22 3.66
CA ASP A 69 8.06 7.44 5.01
C ASP A 69 6.85 6.52 5.31
N ILE A 70 7.03 5.62 6.28
CA ILE A 70 6.01 4.65 6.71
C ILE A 70 4.85 5.33 7.43
N GLU A 71 5.09 6.38 8.21
CA GLU A 71 4.05 7.09 8.96
C GLU A 71 3.15 7.86 8.00
N GLU A 72 3.77 8.58 7.06
CA GLU A 72 3.05 9.31 6.03
C GLU A 72 2.25 8.38 5.10
N ALA A 73 2.86 7.27 4.67
CA ALA A 73 2.17 6.25 3.88
C ALA A 73 0.99 5.63 4.66
N SER A 74 1.16 5.37 5.96
CA SER A 74 0.07 4.88 6.82
C SER A 74 -1.08 5.87 6.88
N ARG A 75 -0.78 7.16 7.12
CA ARG A 75 -1.79 8.22 7.20
C ARG A 75 -2.62 8.31 5.93
N ARG A 76 -1.98 8.25 4.75
CA ARG A 76 -2.68 8.26 3.46
C ARG A 76 -3.58 7.05 3.26
N ILE A 77 -3.17 5.87 3.73
CA ILE A 77 -4.01 4.67 3.65
C ILE A 77 -5.24 4.81 4.56
N GLU A 78 -5.05 5.28 5.80
CA GLU A 78 -6.15 5.50 6.74
C GLU A 78 -7.15 6.54 6.22
N GLU A 79 -6.67 7.66 5.66
CA GLU A 79 -7.50 8.67 5.02
C GLU A 79 -8.26 8.09 3.81
N GLY A 80 -7.58 7.31 2.95
CA GLY A 80 -8.21 6.63 1.83
C GLY A 80 -9.31 5.66 2.25
N GLN A 81 -9.10 4.90 3.32
CA GLN A 81 -10.13 4.01 3.89
C GLN A 81 -11.32 4.82 4.41
N HIS A 82 -11.08 5.96 5.06
CA HIS A 82 -12.14 6.82 5.57
C HIS A 82 -13.00 7.38 4.44
N VAL A 83 -12.37 7.94 3.41
CA VAL A 83 -13.06 8.51 2.23
C VAL A 83 -13.90 7.46 1.51
N VAL A 84 -13.35 6.25 1.29
CA VAL A 84 -14.09 5.15 0.64
C VAL A 84 -15.29 4.69 1.48
N ASN A 85 -15.11 4.60 2.80
CA ASN A 85 -16.19 4.21 3.70
C ASN A 85 -17.28 5.29 3.78
N GLU A 86 -16.90 6.56 3.86
CA GLU A 86 -17.82 7.69 3.85
C GLU A 86 -18.62 7.74 2.55
N TYR A 87 -17.94 7.60 1.40
CA TYR A 87 -18.60 7.55 0.09
C TYR A 87 -19.62 6.41 0.02
N SER A 88 -19.25 5.22 0.51
CA SER A 88 -20.13 4.05 0.52
C SER A 88 -21.37 4.27 1.40
N ARG A 89 -21.21 4.96 2.53
CA ARG A 89 -22.31 5.36 3.43
C ARG A 89 -23.21 6.43 2.80
N GLN A 90 -22.62 7.49 2.25
CA GLN A 90 -23.37 8.57 1.60
C GLN A 90 -24.22 8.05 0.44
N HIS A 91 -23.69 7.10 -0.33
CA HIS A 91 -24.40 6.49 -1.46
C HIS A 91 -25.22 5.25 -1.09
N ASN A 92 -25.35 4.94 0.20
CA ASN A 92 -26.13 3.80 0.70
C ASN A 92 -25.81 2.47 0.00
N LEU A 93 -24.54 2.25 -0.38
CA LEU A 93 -24.09 1.05 -1.08
C LEU A 93 -24.02 -0.18 -0.14
N ASN A 94 -24.21 0.04 1.16
CA ASN A 94 -24.07 -0.96 2.20
C ASN A 94 -25.46 -1.44 2.67
N ILE A 95 -25.94 -2.58 2.16
CA ILE A 95 -27.21 -3.21 2.61
C ILE A 95 -27.15 -3.71 4.07
N PHE A 96 -25.95 -3.76 4.65
CA PHE A 96 -25.68 -4.25 6.01
C PHE A 96 -25.42 -3.14 7.03
N ASP A 97 -25.45 -1.86 6.64
CA ASP A 97 -25.32 -0.76 7.62
C ASP A 97 -26.67 -0.60 8.32
N GLY A 98 -26.90 -1.41 9.35
CA GLY A 98 -28.03 -1.28 10.28
C GLY A 98 -27.97 -0.01 11.14
N GLY A 99 -27.33 1.05 10.66
CA GLY A 99 -27.41 2.39 11.22
C GLY A 99 -28.74 3.03 10.82
N GLU A 100 -29.37 3.75 11.74
CA GLU A 100 -30.59 4.51 11.43
C GLU A 100 -30.38 5.40 10.21
N LEU A 101 -30.98 5.03 9.07
CA LEU A 101 -31.03 5.84 7.85
C LEU A 101 -31.80 7.18 8.02
N ARG A 102 -32.16 7.58 9.26
CA ARG A 102 -33.15 8.63 9.50
C ARG A 102 -32.66 9.63 10.55
N SER A 103 -31.81 10.56 10.14
CA SER A 103 -31.50 11.75 10.96
C SER A 103 -32.57 12.85 10.90
N THR A 104 -33.68 12.66 10.17
CA THR A 104 -34.80 13.60 10.18
C THR A 104 -36.12 12.88 10.44
N THR A 105 -36.62 13.11 11.66
CA THR A 105 -37.95 12.77 12.18
C THR A 105 -38.16 11.30 12.56
N ARG A 106 -38.12 11.06 13.89
CA ARG A 106 -38.89 10.01 14.57
C ARG A 106 -40.31 10.00 14.00
N GLN A 107 -40.64 9.02 13.16
CA GLN A 107 -42.02 8.72 12.84
C GLN A 107 -42.46 7.67 13.85
N CYS A 108 -43.42 8.06 14.69
CA CYS A 108 -44.05 7.20 15.68
C CYS A 108 -44.54 5.91 15.01
N GLY A 109 -44.22 4.78 15.63
CA GLY A 109 -44.90 3.50 15.49
C GLY A 109 -45.23 3.00 16.88
#